data_AF-A0A0B8PI87-F1
#
_entry.id   AF-A0A0B8PI87-F1
#
_cell.length_a   1.000
_cell.length_b   1.000
_cell.length_c   1.000
_cell.angle_alpha   90.00
_cell.angle_beta   90.00
_cell.angle_gamma   90.00
#
_symmetry.space_group_name_H-M   'P 1'
#
loop_
_entity.id
_entity.type
_entity.pdbx_description
1 polymer ?
#
loop_
_entity_poly.entity_id
_entity_poly.type
_entity_poly.pdbx_seq_one_letter_code
_entity_poly.pdbx_strand_id
1 'polypeptide(L)'
;MRLHHQPRHIIIYGAGVIGCEYASIFRGLGVKTDLINTRKRLLSFLDNEISDALSYHFGNNGVVIRNDEIYDRVEGTDDGVILHLESGKKMKADCLLYANGRTGNTDSLNLSVTGLTPDSRGQLSVNSDYQTEVPHIYAVGDVIGYPSLASAAYDQGVSSLRL
;
A
#
# COMPACT_ATOMS: atom_id res chain seq x y z
N MET A 1 8.85 0.10 -12.47
CA MET A 1 9.37 1.38 -11.95
C MET A 1 10.63 1.71 -12.73
N ARG A 2 10.69 2.85 -13.43
CA ARG A 2 11.88 3.28 -14.17
C ARG A 2 12.39 4.57 -13.51
N LEU A 3 13.51 4.47 -12.79
CA LEU A 3 14.21 5.61 -12.22
C LEU A 3 15.31 6.02 -13.19
N HIS A 4 15.40 7.30 -13.55
CA HIS A 4 16.40 7.80 -14.49
C HIS A 4 17.81 7.91 -13.87
N HIS A 5 17.87 7.98 -12.54
CA HIS A 5 19.09 7.95 -11.75
C HIS A 5 18.82 7.24 -10.43
N GLN A 6 19.87 6.78 -9.75
CA GLN A 6 19.75 6.19 -8.42
C GLN A 6 19.43 7.31 -7.41
N PRO A 7 18.32 7.23 -6.65
CA PRO A 7 18.04 8.20 -5.60
C PRO A 7 19.03 8.01 -4.45
N ARG A 8 19.49 9.11 -3.87
CA ARG A 8 20.32 9.12 -2.66
C ARG A 8 19.46 9.19 -1.40
N HIS A 9 18.25 9.75 -1.52
CA HIS A 9 17.28 9.84 -0.44
C HIS A 9 15.87 9.58 -0.96
N ILE A 10 15.14 8.67 -0.30
CA ILE A 10 13.74 8.37 -0.56
C ILE A 10 12.88 8.54 0.69
N ILE A 11 11.68 9.08 0.50
CA ILE A 11 10.59 8.99 1.47
C ILE A 11 9.61 7.91 1.01
N ILE A 12 9.26 6.99 1.88
CA ILE A 12 8.23 5.98 1.64
C ILE A 12 7.04 6.32 2.54
N TYR A 13 5.91 6.66 1.94
CA TYR A 13 4.68 7.00 2.66
C TYR A 13 3.74 5.80 2.73
N GLY A 14 3.65 5.16 3.89
CA GLY A 14 2.90 3.94 4.12
C GLY A 14 3.82 2.82 4.60
N ALA A 15 3.57 2.32 5.81
CA ALA A 15 4.42 1.33 6.48
C ALA A 15 3.73 -0.02 6.69
N GLY A 16 2.91 -0.40 5.71
CA GLY A 16 2.42 -1.77 5.52
C GLY A 16 3.51 -2.68 4.92
N VAL A 17 3.11 -3.89 4.52
CA VAL A 17 4.03 -4.91 3.97
C VAL A 17 4.90 -4.34 2.84
N ILE A 18 4.27 -3.73 1.82
CA ILE A 18 4.95 -3.12 0.66
C ILE A 18 5.95 -2.05 1.10
N GLY A 19 5.55 -1.17 2.03
CA GLY A 19 6.43 -0.10 2.53
C GLY A 19 7.68 -0.63 3.22
N CYS A 20 7.52 -1.65 4.07
CA CYS A 20 8.63 -2.32 4.76
C CYS A 20 9.57 -3.05 3.78
N GLU A 21 9.04 -3.73 2.77
CA GLU A 21 9.84 -4.40 1.74
C GLU A 21 10.71 -3.39 0.97
N TYR A 22 10.12 -2.30 0.46
CA TYR A 22 10.87 -1.27 -0.23
C TYR A 22 11.85 -0.54 0.69
N ALA A 23 11.49 -0.29 1.95
CA ALA A 23 12.41 0.29 2.92
C ALA A 23 13.68 -0.56 3.08
N SER A 24 13.51 -1.89 3.14
CA SER A 24 14.61 -2.85 3.22
C SER A 24 15.48 -2.84 1.96
N ILE A 25 14.86 -2.84 0.78
CA ILE A 25 15.55 -2.81 -0.51
C ILE A 25 16.38 -1.53 -0.65
N PHE A 26 15.76 -0.36 -0.50
CA PHE A 26 16.47 0.92 -0.65
C PHE A 26 17.59 1.07 0.37
N ARG A 27 17.37 0.61 1.60
CA ARG A 27 18.41 0.66 2.61
C ARG A 27 19.58 -0.28 2.30
N GLY A 28 19.31 -1.48 1.80
CA GLY A 28 20.34 -2.41 1.32
C GLY A 28 21.17 -1.85 0.15
N LEU A 29 20.57 -0.95 -0.65
CA LEU A 29 21.26 -0.22 -1.73
C LEU A 29 22.00 1.03 -1.24
N GLY A 30 22.08 1.27 0.07
CA GLY A 30 22.78 2.42 0.66
C GLY A 30 22.01 3.75 0.56
N VAL A 31 20.75 3.73 0.14
CA VAL A 31 19.91 4.93 0.04
C VAL A 31 19.48 5.35 1.44
N LYS A 32 19.45 6.67 1.70
CA LYS A 32 18.81 7.21 2.90
C LYS A 32 17.30 6.98 2.79
N THR A 33 16.69 6.34 3.78
CA THR A 33 15.29 5.94 3.71
C THR A 33 14.54 6.48 4.93
N ASP A 34 13.53 7.31 4.68
CA ASP A 34 12.52 7.68 5.67
C ASP A 34 11.23 6.89 5.41
N LEU A 35 10.73 6.19 6.42
CA LEU A 35 9.49 5.40 6.37
C LEU A 35 8.42 6.08 7.22
N ILE A 36 7.40 6.65 6.56
CA ILE A 36 6.30 7.35 7.20
C ILE A 36 5.16 6.38 7.44
N ASN A 37 4.74 6.30 8.69
CA ASN A 37 3.67 5.43 9.15
C ASN A 37 2.53 6.28 9.74
N THR A 38 1.32 6.06 9.24
CA THR A 38 0.10 6.72 9.73
C THR A 38 -0.43 6.11 11.02
N ARG A 39 0.19 5.01 11.47
CA ARG A 39 -0.20 4.25 12.67
C ARG A 39 0.89 4.37 13.74
N LYS A 40 0.54 3.97 14.96
CA LYS A 40 1.44 3.92 16.13
C LYS A 40 2.59 2.93 15.97
N ARG A 41 2.38 1.83 15.24
CA ARG A 41 3.36 0.74 15.06
C ARG A 41 3.36 0.25 13.62
N LEU A 42 4.52 -0.22 13.17
CA LEU A 42 4.66 -0.91 11.89
C LEU A 42 3.80 -2.18 11.88
N LEU A 43 3.25 -2.54 10.71
CA LEU A 43 2.54 -3.81 10.50
C LEU A 43 1.57 -4.16 11.64
N SER A 44 0.75 -3.20 12.08
CA SER A 44 -0.06 -3.30 13.32
C SER A 44 -1.08 -4.45 13.38
N PHE A 45 -1.17 -5.28 12.34
CA PHE A 45 -1.96 -6.51 12.29
C PHE A 45 -1.16 -7.74 12.76
N LEU A 46 0.16 -7.62 12.89
CA LEU A 46 1.05 -8.61 13.48
C LEU A 46 1.08 -8.47 15.00
N ASP A 47 1.65 -9.47 15.67
CA ASP A 47 1.95 -9.40 17.09
C ASP A 47 2.90 -8.23 17.41
N ASN A 48 2.77 -7.72 18.63
CA ASN A 48 3.54 -6.56 19.10
C ASN A 48 5.04 -6.85 19.12
N GLU A 49 5.45 -8.03 19.59
CA GLU A 49 6.87 -8.39 19.69
C GLU A 49 7.53 -8.42 18.30
N ILE A 50 6.80 -8.93 17.30
CA ILE A 50 7.28 -8.98 15.90
C ILE A 50 7.40 -7.56 15.34
N SER A 51 6.39 -6.72 15.57
CA SER A 51 6.37 -5.34 15.08
C SER A 51 7.50 -4.49 15.70
N ASP A 52 7.76 -4.68 16.98
CA ASP A 52 8.81 -3.99 17.72
C ASP A 52 10.20 -4.50 17.30
N ALA A 53 10.37 -5.81 17.13
CA ALA A 53 11.61 -6.40 16.61
C ALA A 53 11.94 -5.87 15.21
N LEU A 54 10.96 -5.81 14.30
CA LEU A 54 11.15 -5.25 12.96
C LEU A 54 11.55 -3.76 13.02
N SER A 55 10.85 -2.98 13.85
CA SER A 55 11.14 -1.55 14.03
C SER A 55 12.57 -1.33 14.55
N TYR A 56 13.01 -2.16 15.50
CA TYR A 56 14.37 -2.16 16.02
C TYR A 56 15.41 -2.49 14.92
N HIS A 57 15.17 -3.52 14.13
CA HIS A 57 16.06 -3.88 13.02
C HIS A 57 16.15 -2.77 11.97
N PHE A 58 15.05 -2.12 11.63
CA PHE A 58 15.04 -0.97 10.71
C PHE A 58 15.83 0.22 11.26
N GLY A 59 15.60 0.57 12.53
CA GLY A 59 16.36 1.62 13.21
C GLY A 59 17.87 1.34 13.19
N ASN A 60 18.27 0.12 13.59
CA ASN A 60 19.69 -0.28 13.60
C ASN A 60 20.32 -0.28 12.20
N ASN A 61 19.55 -0.61 11.17
CA ASN A 61 20.05 -0.57 9.81
C ASN A 61 20.08 0.84 9.22
N GLY A 62 19.48 1.86 9.85
CA GLY A 62 19.51 3.26 9.42
C GLY A 62 18.28 3.73 8.64
N VAL A 63 17.17 2.99 8.73
CA VAL A 63 15.85 3.48 8.28
C VAL A 63 15.28 4.40 9.36
N VAL A 64 14.86 5.60 8.98
CA VAL A 64 14.22 6.55 9.90
C VAL A 64 12.71 6.32 9.85
N ILE A 65 12.15 5.73 10.89
CA ILE A 65 10.70 5.49 11.00
C ILE A 65 10.04 6.68 11.69
N ARG A 66 8.92 7.15 11.14
CA ARG A 66 8.07 8.19 11.74
C ARG A 66 6.65 7.67 11.87
N ASN A 67 6.26 7.33 13.08
CA ASN A 67 4.90 6.90 13.42
C ASN A 67 3.99 8.09 13.67
N ASP A 68 2.68 7.84 13.56
CA ASP A 68 1.62 8.82 13.82
C ASP A 68 1.78 10.12 12.98
N GLU A 69 2.28 9.99 11.75
CA GLU A 69 2.40 11.11 10.82
C GLU A 69 1.45 10.93 9.64
N ILE A 70 0.73 12.01 9.32
CA ILE A 70 -0.19 12.09 8.17
C ILE A 70 0.32 13.19 7.24
N TYR A 71 0.30 12.95 5.92
CA TYR A 71 0.64 13.98 4.94
C TYR A 71 -0.48 15.01 4.83
N ASP A 72 -0.10 16.28 4.79
CA ASP A 72 -0.98 17.39 4.42
C ASP A 72 -0.92 17.61 2.90
N ARG A 73 0.30 17.78 2.36
CA ARG A 73 0.51 17.93 0.92
C ARG A 73 1.88 17.46 0.47
N VAL A 74 1.98 17.18 -0.83
CA VAL A 74 3.23 16.84 -1.52
C VAL A 74 3.56 17.97 -2.49
N GLU A 75 4.80 18.45 -2.46
CA GLU A 75 5.31 19.50 -3.33
C GLU A 75 6.44 18.95 -4.19
N GLY A 76 6.26 18.94 -5.51
CA GLY A 76 7.35 18.65 -6.44
C GLY A 76 8.29 19.84 -6.56
N THR A 77 9.59 19.60 -6.54
CA THR A 77 10.64 20.59 -6.80
C THR A 77 11.47 20.18 -8.02
N ASP A 78 12.26 21.11 -8.56
CA ASP A 78 13.13 20.81 -9.72
C ASP A 78 14.11 19.65 -9.44
N ASP A 79 14.46 19.44 -8.17
CA ASP A 79 15.44 18.46 -7.69
C ASP A 79 14.86 17.38 -6.77
N GLY A 80 13.53 17.23 -6.70
CA GLY A 80 12.90 16.17 -5.91
C GLY A 80 11.51 16.49 -5.38
N VAL A 81 11.28 16.22 -4.10
CA VAL A 81 9.97 16.33 -3.46
C VAL A 81 10.10 16.82 -2.02
N ILE A 82 9.14 17.63 -1.58
CA ILE A 82 8.93 18.01 -0.20
C ILE A 82 7.58 17.44 0.28
N LEU A 83 7.64 16.59 1.30
CA LEU A 83 6.47 16.11 2.02
C LEU A 83 6.18 17.04 3.19
N HIS A 84 4.98 17.60 3.23
CA HIS A 84 4.46 18.40 4.34
C HIS A 84 3.53 17.50 5.17
N LEU A 85 3.73 17.48 6.47
CA LEU A 85 2.96 16.66 7.41
C LEU A 85 2.00 17.53 8.21
N GLU A 86 0.86 16.97 8.61
CA GLU A 86 -0.14 17.67 9.45
C GLU A 86 0.45 18.11 10.80
N SER A 87 1.49 17.43 11.28
CA SER A 87 2.26 17.83 12.47
C SER A 87 3.04 19.14 12.30
N GLY A 88 3.05 19.73 11.09
CA GLY A 88 3.82 20.91 10.72
C GLY A 88 5.26 20.62 10.30
N LYS A 89 5.71 19.36 10.41
CA LYS A 89 7.04 18.92 9.97
C LYS A 89 7.11 18.86 8.44
N LYS A 90 8.32 19.04 7.91
CA LYS A 90 8.61 18.96 6.48
C LYS A 90 9.81 18.08 6.22
N MET A 91 9.78 17.34 5.12
CA MET A 91 10.84 16.42 4.72
C MET A 91 11.11 16.55 3.23
N LYS A 92 12.37 16.77 2.85
CA LYS A 92 12.80 16.80 1.45
C LYS A 92 13.52 15.50 1.10
N ALA A 93 13.27 14.95 -0.08
CA ALA A 93 13.98 13.79 -0.64
C ALA A 93 14.04 13.88 -2.16
N ASP A 94 14.82 13.00 -2.78
CA ASP A 94 14.93 12.94 -4.25
C ASP A 94 13.64 12.36 -4.87
N CYS A 95 12.96 11.47 -4.15
CA CYS A 95 11.68 10.91 -4.57
C CYS A 95 10.79 10.47 -3.39
N LEU A 96 9.50 10.33 -3.69
CA LEU A 96 8.46 9.82 -2.79
C LEU A 96 7.86 8.55 -3.39
N LEU A 97 7.83 7.48 -2.60
CA LEU A 97 7.07 6.27 -2.90
C LEU A 97 5.79 6.26 -2.06
N TYR A 98 4.63 6.31 -2.70
CA TYR A 98 3.34 6.21 -2.02
C TYR A 98 2.91 4.75 -1.93
N ALA A 99 2.89 4.20 -0.71
CA ALA A 99 2.60 2.80 -0.39
C ALA A 99 1.52 2.64 0.69
N ASN A 100 0.54 3.56 0.74
CA ASN A 100 -0.50 3.62 1.78
C ASN A 100 -1.77 2.82 1.43
N GLY A 101 -1.61 1.59 0.96
CA GLY A 101 -2.71 0.67 0.65
C GLY A 101 -3.10 0.62 -0.82
N ARG A 102 -4.11 -0.21 -1.10
CA ARG A 102 -4.68 -0.46 -2.43
C ARG A 102 -6.20 -0.34 -2.37
N THR A 103 -6.80 0.05 -3.48
CA THR A 103 -8.25 0.11 -3.72
C THR A 103 -8.62 -0.82 -4.88
N GLY A 104 -9.89 -1.19 -4.96
CA GLY A 104 -10.38 -1.98 -6.09
C GLY A 104 -10.35 -1.15 -7.38
N ASN A 105 -9.93 -1.77 -8.49
CA ASN A 105 -9.83 -1.11 -9.79
C ASN A 105 -11.16 -1.21 -10.55
N THR A 106 -12.19 -0.50 -10.10
CA THR A 106 -13.57 -0.62 -10.63
C THR A 106 -14.06 0.62 -11.38
N ASP A 107 -13.41 1.77 -11.22
CA ASP A 107 -13.86 3.07 -11.77
C ASP A 107 -14.02 3.07 -13.29
N SER A 108 -13.19 2.30 -14.01
CA SER A 108 -13.20 2.23 -15.47
C SER A 108 -14.09 1.13 -16.06
N LEU A 109 -14.73 0.31 -15.22
CA LEU A 109 -15.49 -0.88 -15.66
C LEU A 109 -16.93 -0.58 -16.05
N ASN A 110 -17.39 0.67 -15.91
CA ASN A 110 -18.78 1.07 -16.15
C ASN A 110 -19.81 0.18 -15.42
N LEU A 111 -19.54 -0.15 -14.15
CA LEU A 111 -20.38 -1.09 -13.37
C LEU A 111 -21.86 -0.71 -13.29
N SER A 112 -22.19 0.57 -13.48
CA SER A 112 -23.57 1.04 -13.49
C SER A 112 -24.46 0.32 -14.51
N VAL A 113 -23.92 -0.09 -15.67
CA VAL A 113 -24.72 -0.81 -16.69
C VAL A 113 -24.94 -2.28 -16.36
N THR A 114 -24.13 -2.83 -15.44
CA THR A 114 -24.28 -4.22 -14.98
C THR A 114 -25.19 -4.34 -13.77
N GLY A 115 -25.53 -3.21 -13.12
CA GLY A 115 -26.30 -3.19 -11.88
C GLY A 115 -25.46 -3.40 -10.62
N LEU A 116 -24.13 -3.37 -10.74
CA LEU A 116 -23.21 -3.52 -9.60
C LEU A 116 -22.79 -2.16 -9.06
N THR A 117 -22.68 -2.07 -7.74
CA THR A 117 -22.13 -0.88 -7.06
C THR A 117 -20.92 -1.28 -6.21
N PRO A 118 -19.73 -0.71 -6.46
CA PRO A 118 -18.60 -0.94 -5.58
C PRO A 118 -18.76 -0.19 -4.26
N ASP A 119 -18.10 -0.66 -3.21
CA ASP A 119 -18.05 0.02 -1.93
C ASP A 119 -17.19 1.31 -1.97
N SER A 120 -17.03 1.98 -0.83
CA SER A 120 -16.23 3.21 -0.72
C SER A 120 -14.74 3.03 -1.02
N ARG A 121 -14.25 1.79 -1.14
CA ARG A 121 -12.87 1.43 -1.49
C ARG A 121 -12.76 0.89 -2.92
N GLY A 122 -13.84 0.95 -3.70
CA GLY A 122 -13.87 0.44 -5.07
C GLY A 122 -14.00 -1.08 -5.14
N GLN A 123 -14.41 -1.76 -4.06
CA GLN A 123 -14.45 -3.21 -3.98
C GLN A 123 -15.86 -3.75 -4.25
N LEU A 124 -15.96 -4.94 -4.86
CA LEU A 124 -17.22 -5.62 -5.13
C LEU A 124 -17.56 -6.61 -4.03
N SER A 125 -18.83 -6.63 -3.61
CA SER A 125 -19.34 -7.64 -2.70
C SER A 125 -19.63 -8.94 -3.44
N VAL A 126 -19.26 -10.06 -2.83
CA VAL A 126 -19.52 -11.41 -3.36
C VAL A 126 -19.95 -12.35 -2.23
N ASN A 127 -20.63 -13.44 -2.59
CA ASN A 127 -20.94 -14.54 -1.68
C ASN A 127 -19.75 -15.53 -1.55
N SER A 128 -19.96 -16.66 -0.86
CA SER A 128 -18.94 -17.72 -0.67
C SER A 128 -18.45 -18.36 -1.97
N ASP A 129 -19.25 -18.22 -3.03
CA ASP A 129 -19.04 -18.77 -4.36
C ASP A 129 -18.43 -17.75 -5.34
N TYR A 130 -18.01 -16.59 -4.81
CA TYR A 130 -17.46 -15.45 -5.56
C TYR A 130 -18.43 -14.82 -6.57
N GLN A 131 -19.71 -15.11 -6.42
CA GLN A 131 -20.79 -14.54 -7.23
C GLN A 131 -21.19 -13.18 -6.65
N THR A 132 -21.39 -12.20 -7.52
CA THR A 132 -21.92 -10.89 -7.15
C THR A 132 -23.43 -10.94 -6.92
N GLU A 133 -24.06 -9.81 -6.58
CA GLU A 133 -25.52 -9.70 -6.53
C GLU A 133 -26.20 -9.93 -7.90
N VAL A 134 -25.45 -9.84 -9.00
CA VAL A 134 -25.91 -10.15 -10.35
C VAL A 134 -25.54 -11.60 -10.69
N PRO A 135 -26.51 -12.52 -10.91
CA PRO A 135 -26.25 -13.96 -10.92
C PRO A 135 -25.24 -14.47 -11.95
N HIS A 136 -25.05 -13.75 -13.05
CA HIS A 136 -24.12 -14.15 -14.13
C HIS A 136 -22.78 -13.40 -14.06
N ILE A 137 -22.52 -12.64 -13.00
CA ILE A 137 -21.29 -11.88 -12.81
C ILE A 137 -20.60 -12.35 -11.54
N TYR A 138 -19.32 -12.68 -11.69
CA TYR A 138 -18.43 -13.15 -10.62
C TYR A 138 -17.25 -12.19 -10.51
N ALA A 139 -16.68 -12.08 -9.32
CA ALA A 139 -15.54 -11.22 -9.05
C ALA A 139 -14.55 -11.93 -8.11
N VAL A 140 -13.26 -11.85 -8.43
CA VAL A 140 -12.18 -12.53 -7.69
C VAL A 140 -10.94 -11.64 -7.60
N GLY A 141 -10.05 -11.94 -6.65
CA GLY A 141 -8.80 -11.21 -6.42
C GLY A 141 -8.98 -9.91 -5.64
N ASP A 142 -8.06 -8.97 -5.85
CA ASP A 142 -8.01 -7.71 -5.09
C ASP A 142 -9.31 -6.88 -5.17
N VAL A 143 -10.09 -7.04 -6.24
CA VAL A 143 -11.36 -6.32 -6.46
C VAL A 143 -12.45 -6.72 -5.46
N ILE A 144 -12.35 -7.89 -4.83
CA ILE A 144 -13.24 -8.32 -3.74
C ILE A 144 -12.61 -8.15 -2.35
N GLY A 145 -11.43 -7.53 -2.29
CA GLY A 145 -10.74 -7.17 -1.06
C GLY A 145 -9.80 -8.23 -0.50
N TYR A 146 -9.82 -8.40 0.83
CA TYR A 146 -8.87 -9.25 1.55
C TYR A 146 -8.96 -10.72 1.05
N PRO A 147 -7.84 -11.46 0.94
CA PRO A 147 -6.49 -11.15 1.41
C PRO A 147 -5.61 -10.34 0.45
N SER A 148 -6.11 -10.01 -0.75
CA SER A 148 -5.38 -9.25 -1.77
C SER A 148 -3.97 -9.83 -2.07
N LEU A 149 -3.89 -11.15 -2.21
CA LEU A 149 -2.69 -11.92 -2.53
C LEU A 149 -2.90 -12.61 -3.89
N ALA A 150 -1.84 -12.68 -4.70
CA ALA A 150 -1.92 -13.31 -6.03
C ALA A 150 -2.31 -14.79 -5.98
N SER A 151 -1.81 -15.54 -4.99
CA SER A 151 -2.19 -16.94 -4.77
C SER A 151 -3.66 -17.08 -4.40
N ALA A 152 -4.16 -16.23 -3.49
CA ALA A 152 -5.58 -16.22 -3.14
C ALA A 152 -6.45 -15.87 -4.35
N ALA A 153 -6.06 -14.87 -5.16
CA ALA A 153 -6.78 -14.52 -6.39
C ALA A 153 -6.86 -15.69 -7.37
N TYR A 154 -5.77 -16.46 -7.50
CA TYR A 154 -5.75 -17.68 -8.32
C TYR A 154 -6.74 -18.73 -7.80
N ASP A 155 -6.69 -19.05 -6.50
CA ASP A 155 -7.58 -20.04 -5.88
C ASP A 155 -9.05 -19.63 -5.96
N GLN A 156 -9.35 -18.35 -5.76
CA GLN A 156 -10.67 -17.76 -5.93
C GLN A 156 -11.16 -17.91 -7.37
N GLY A 157 -10.31 -17.59 -8.35
CA GLY A 157 -10.62 -17.74 -9.78
C GLY A 157 -10.96 -19.19 -10.15
N VAL A 158 -10.14 -20.15 -9.74
CA VAL A 158 -10.38 -21.58 -9.98
C VAL A 158 -11.69 -22.04 -9.33
N SER A 159 -11.98 -21.56 -8.12
CA SER A 159 -13.18 -21.95 -7.38
C SER A 159 -14.47 -21.38 -7.99
N SER A 160 -14.44 -20.13 -8.47
CA SER A 160 -15.60 -19.48 -9.09
C SER A 160 -16.11 -20.17 -10.38
N LEU A 161 -15.25 -20.95 -11.04
CA LEU A 161 -15.57 -21.66 -12.29
C LEU A 161 -16.08 -23.09 -12.08
N ARG A 162 -16.13 -23.59 -10.83
CA ARG A 162 -16.54 -24.97 -10.52
C ARG A 162 -18.02 -25.11 -10.16
N LEU A 163 -18.81 -24.07 -10.42
CA LEU A 163 -20.25 -23.97 -10.16
C LEU A 163 -21.01 -24.03 -11.48
#